data_AF-A0A9P1P0Y0-F1
#
_entry.id   AF-A0A9P1P0Y0-F1
#
_cell.length_a   1.000
_cell.length_b   1.000
_cell.length_c   1.000
_cell.angle_alpha   90.00
_cell.angle_beta   90.00
_cell.angle_gamma   90.00
#
_symmetry.space_group_name_H-M   'P 1'
#
loop_
_entity.id
_entity.type
_entity.pdbx_description
1 polymer ?
#
loop_
_entity_poly.entity_id
_entity_poly.type
_entity_poly.pdbx_seq_one_letter_code
_entity_poly.pdbx_strand_id
1 'polypeptide(L)'
;MSDDYLDYRLIRDSLANELEEIIVDGVLGEQIESICRACAILPYPDIQFPVITSFICSPVTLMSTAGCLFLWGSSGTGKSQIATIAASLYNTDTVLANSTFASLRNKIQQERYYDPLRSEFERNFLLVWEDITPNLLIENENMLSLFKVLNRKNSRITISSQTPGQNMMFNAFALKVINSIHPIWTFWELNELKRRMFPIWFKKRQSMTSEEYKGNGFELTELSDIEDINLGKISSRLEMFWRDINNCTNYAKTKRTMQKKKQDKINYRLSIDVIATHSMIYKTSIDNSIKAFNRYWELAEDKIFTVSSGTEQFLDSFITQSIENKTKQNEQAIKAGCPELIEAVTDIDPKMLKIAIETAKNDGYLDSRVTVNELTNLMKNRGYNMINVNGKNLWKQIT
;
A
#
# COMPACT_ATOMS: atom_id res chain seq x y z
N MET A 1 14.69 -38.51 22.06
CA MET A 1 14.76 -37.44 23.07
C MET A 1 13.94 -36.26 22.56
N SER A 2 12.62 -36.27 22.75
CA SER A 2 11.75 -35.11 22.50
C SER A 2 10.35 -35.21 23.12
N ASP A 3 10.03 -36.27 23.87
CA ASP A 3 8.65 -36.49 24.37
C ASP A 3 8.31 -35.73 25.67
N ASP A 4 9.28 -35.01 26.26
CA ASP A 4 9.12 -34.29 27.54
C ASP A 4 8.96 -32.77 27.41
N TYR A 5 8.90 -32.22 26.19
CA TYR A 5 8.69 -30.79 26.00
C TYR A 5 7.26 -30.51 25.55
N LEU A 6 6.50 -29.77 26.36
CA LEU A 6 5.25 -29.17 25.90
C LEU A 6 5.58 -28.13 24.83
N ASP A 7 5.06 -28.36 23.62
CA ASP A 7 5.05 -27.35 22.57
C ASP A 7 3.91 -26.37 22.84
N TYR A 8 4.23 -25.28 23.53
CA TYR A 8 3.27 -24.22 23.86
C TYR A 8 2.62 -23.60 22.60
N ARG A 9 3.24 -23.71 21.42
CA ARG A 9 2.61 -23.29 20.16
C ARG A 9 1.41 -24.16 19.85
N LEU A 10 1.55 -25.49 19.93
CA LEU A 10 0.44 -26.43 19.67
C LEU A 10 -0.70 -26.26 20.68
N ILE A 11 -0.38 -25.93 21.94
CA ILE A 11 -1.40 -25.61 22.96
C ILE A 11 -2.15 -24.35 22.57
N ARG A 12 -1.47 -23.26 22.22
CA ARG A 12 -2.11 -22.02 21.78
C ARG A 12 -2.96 -22.24 20.53
N ASP A 13 -2.45 -22.97 19.54
CA ASP A 13 -3.17 -23.28 18.30
C ASP A 13 -4.42 -24.15 18.57
N SER A 14 -4.40 -25.00 19.60
CA SER A 14 -5.57 -25.78 20.04
C SER A 14 -6.61 -24.97 20.83
N LEU A 15 -6.21 -23.82 21.37
CA LEU A 15 -7.07 -22.89 22.12
C LEU A 15 -7.62 -21.76 21.25
N ALA A 16 -7.06 -21.53 20.06
CA ALA A 16 -7.62 -20.59 19.09
C ALA A 16 -9.01 -21.10 18.67
N ASN A 17 -10.05 -20.37 19.09
CA ASN A 17 -11.44 -20.78 18.97
C ASN A 17 -11.82 -21.11 17.51
N GLU A 18 -12.74 -22.07 17.38
CA GLU A 18 -13.26 -22.51 16.10
C GLU A 18 -13.91 -21.35 15.32
N LEU A 19 -13.44 -21.15 14.09
CA LEU A 19 -13.92 -20.26 13.02
C LEU A 19 -15.43 -20.07 12.83
N GLU A 20 -16.27 -20.89 13.46
CA GLU A 20 -17.65 -21.08 13.05
C GLU A 20 -18.55 -19.88 13.36
N GLU A 21 -18.17 -19.01 14.31
CA GLU A 21 -18.96 -17.82 14.65
C GLU A 21 -18.68 -16.60 13.75
N ILE A 22 -17.48 -16.51 13.14
CA ILE A 22 -17.05 -15.34 12.33
C ILE A 22 -17.29 -15.56 10.83
N ILE A 23 -17.25 -16.81 10.38
CA ILE A 23 -17.50 -17.16 8.97
C ILE A 23 -19.00 -17.14 8.70
N VAL A 24 -19.44 -16.18 7.91
CA VAL A 24 -20.80 -16.19 7.35
C VAL A 24 -20.99 -17.35 6.37
N ASP A 25 -22.20 -17.89 6.31
CA ASP A 25 -22.60 -18.74 5.20
C ASP A 25 -22.53 -17.95 3.89
N GLY A 26 -21.86 -18.50 2.88
CA GLY A 26 -21.68 -17.78 1.63
C GLY A 26 -20.63 -18.33 0.69
N VAL A 27 -20.35 -17.55 -0.35
CA VAL A 27 -19.27 -17.85 -1.30
C VAL A 27 -17.91 -17.49 -0.69
N LEU A 28 -16.83 -18.05 -1.25
CA LEU A 28 -15.48 -17.93 -0.67
C LEU A 28 -15.07 -16.47 -0.41
N GLY A 29 -15.43 -15.55 -1.31
CA GLY A 29 -15.16 -14.12 -1.15
C GLY A 29 -15.84 -13.53 0.09
N GLU A 30 -17.12 -13.83 0.32
CA GLU A 30 -17.87 -13.32 1.48
C GLU A 30 -17.31 -13.84 2.80
N GLN A 31 -16.89 -15.12 2.82
CA GLN A 31 -16.31 -15.73 4.00
C GLN A 31 -14.99 -15.08 4.41
N ILE A 32 -14.08 -14.89 3.44
CA ILE A 32 -12.78 -14.25 3.69
C ILE A 32 -12.95 -12.76 4.00
N GLU A 33 -13.89 -12.09 3.34
CA GLU A 33 -14.22 -10.70 3.63
C GLU A 33 -14.75 -10.52 5.06
N SER A 34 -15.59 -11.44 5.55
CA SER A 34 -16.10 -11.42 6.92
C SER A 34 -14.95 -11.46 7.94
N ILE A 35 -13.96 -12.32 7.71
CA ILE A 35 -12.76 -12.40 8.55
C ILE A 35 -11.99 -11.07 8.51
N CYS A 36 -11.78 -10.49 7.33
CA CYS A 36 -11.11 -9.19 7.22
C CYS A 36 -11.87 -8.08 7.97
N ARG A 37 -13.21 -8.09 7.91
CA ARG A 37 -14.08 -7.13 8.60
C ARG A 37 -14.10 -7.32 10.12
N ALA A 38 -13.95 -8.56 10.60
CA ALA A 38 -13.85 -8.86 12.02
C ALA A 38 -12.52 -8.42 12.64
N CYS A 39 -11.45 -8.26 11.84
CA CYS A 39 -10.11 -7.90 12.35
C CYS A 39 -9.72 -6.43 12.09
N ALA A 40 -10.44 -5.69 11.25
CA ALA A 40 -10.08 -4.31 10.91
C ALA A 40 -11.30 -3.45 10.57
N ILE A 41 -11.16 -2.14 10.83
CA ILE A 41 -12.12 -1.11 10.43
C ILE A 41 -11.47 -0.24 9.35
N LEU A 42 -12.20 0.01 8.27
CA LEU A 42 -11.73 0.81 7.14
C LEU A 42 -12.69 1.99 6.87
N PRO A 43 -12.17 3.13 6.38
CA PRO A 43 -13.02 4.10 5.71
C PRO A 43 -13.58 3.50 4.41
N TYR A 44 -14.84 3.74 4.09
CA TYR A 44 -15.52 3.19 2.91
C TYR A 44 -15.34 1.66 2.76
N PRO A 45 -15.69 0.89 3.80
CA PRO A 45 -15.38 -0.55 3.89
C PRO A 45 -15.96 -1.34 2.72
N ASP A 46 -17.18 -1.02 2.28
CA ASP A 46 -17.86 -1.69 1.16
C ASP A 46 -17.20 -1.46 -0.21
N ILE A 47 -16.24 -0.52 -0.28
CA ILE A 47 -15.43 -0.26 -1.49
C ILE A 47 -14.04 -0.91 -1.34
N GLN A 48 -13.42 -0.81 -0.16
CA GLN A 48 -12.04 -1.27 0.03
C GLN A 48 -11.92 -2.77 0.32
N PHE A 49 -12.80 -3.35 1.14
CA PHE A 49 -12.72 -4.77 1.51
C PHE A 49 -12.85 -5.73 0.32
N PRO A 50 -13.78 -5.53 -0.64
CA PRO A 50 -13.85 -6.39 -1.82
C PRO A 50 -12.54 -6.41 -2.63
N VAL A 51 -11.80 -5.30 -2.64
CA VAL A 51 -10.49 -5.21 -3.32
C VAL A 51 -9.41 -5.94 -2.53
N ILE A 52 -9.36 -5.75 -1.20
CA ILE A 52 -8.45 -6.49 -0.31
C ILE A 52 -8.66 -8.00 -0.49
N THR A 53 -9.89 -8.45 -0.28
CA THR A 53 -10.26 -9.88 -0.35
C THR A 53 -9.90 -10.47 -1.71
N SER A 54 -10.26 -9.78 -2.80
CA SER A 54 -9.93 -10.25 -4.16
C SER A 54 -8.42 -10.30 -4.41
N PHE A 55 -7.66 -9.34 -3.88
CA PHE A 55 -6.21 -9.33 -4.02
C PHE A 55 -5.57 -10.49 -3.26
N ILE A 56 -5.89 -10.65 -1.98
CA ILE A 56 -5.30 -11.71 -1.15
C ILE A 56 -5.79 -13.10 -1.58
N CYS A 57 -6.92 -13.23 -2.25
CA CYS A 57 -7.37 -14.52 -2.82
C CYS A 57 -6.81 -14.82 -4.22
N SER A 58 -5.99 -13.95 -4.81
CA SER A 58 -5.62 -14.06 -6.23
C SER A 58 -4.61 -15.20 -6.53
N PRO A 59 -4.85 -16.00 -7.59
CA PRO A 59 -3.99 -17.12 -7.93
C PRO A 59 -2.77 -16.66 -8.73
N VAL A 60 -1.71 -16.21 -8.05
CA VAL A 60 -0.49 -15.64 -8.71
C VAL A 60 0.07 -16.51 -9.83
N THR A 61 -0.07 -17.84 -9.76
CA THR A 61 0.37 -18.79 -10.79
C THR A 61 -0.41 -18.68 -12.10
N LEU A 62 -1.63 -18.15 -12.10
CA LEU A 62 -2.47 -17.94 -13.28
C LEU A 62 -2.42 -16.48 -13.78
N MET A 63 -1.83 -15.58 -12.97
CA MET A 63 -1.78 -14.15 -13.27
C MET A 63 -0.72 -13.82 -14.32
N SER A 64 -1.01 -12.79 -15.11
CA SER A 64 -0.02 -12.18 -16.03
C SER A 64 0.65 -10.96 -15.41
N THR A 65 -0.10 -10.28 -14.54
CA THR A 65 0.31 -9.07 -13.84
C THR A 65 0.16 -9.30 -12.34
N ALA A 66 1.16 -8.92 -11.55
CA ALA A 66 1.10 -8.99 -10.09
C ALA A 66 1.42 -7.60 -9.54
N GLY A 67 0.39 -6.95 -8.99
CA GLY A 67 0.51 -5.67 -8.32
C GLY A 67 0.98 -5.80 -6.88
N CYS A 68 0.88 -4.68 -6.16
CA CYS A 68 1.07 -4.64 -4.72
C CYS A 68 -0.22 -4.16 -4.03
N LEU A 69 -0.70 -4.86 -3.01
CA LEU A 69 -1.68 -4.31 -2.08
C LEU A 69 -0.91 -3.51 -1.04
N PHE A 70 -1.15 -2.21 -0.99
CA PHE A 70 -0.43 -1.31 -0.10
C PHE A 70 -1.33 -0.84 1.03
N LEU A 71 -1.17 -1.43 2.21
CA LEU A 71 -1.92 -1.08 3.40
C LEU A 71 -1.24 0.14 4.07
N TRP A 72 -1.88 1.30 4.06
CA TRP A 72 -1.27 2.53 4.57
C TRP A 72 -2.15 3.23 5.60
N GLY A 73 -1.53 3.86 6.59
CA GLY A 73 -2.23 4.62 7.62
C GLY A 73 -1.51 4.60 8.96
N SER A 74 -1.95 5.42 9.91
CA SER A 74 -1.31 5.56 11.22
C SER A 74 -1.13 4.25 11.97
N SER A 75 -0.19 4.18 12.92
CA SER A 75 -0.04 3.01 13.79
C SER A 75 -1.33 2.67 14.56
N GLY A 76 -1.55 1.38 14.83
CA GLY A 76 -2.70 0.88 15.60
C GLY A 76 -4.03 0.86 14.85
N THR A 77 -4.03 0.80 13.51
CA THR A 77 -5.26 0.78 12.69
C THR A 77 -5.66 -0.59 12.15
N GLY A 78 -4.93 -1.66 12.48
CA GLY A 78 -5.22 -3.02 11.99
C GLY A 78 -4.57 -3.39 10.65
N LYS A 79 -3.59 -2.62 10.15
CA LYS A 79 -2.84 -2.97 8.93
C LYS A 79 -2.18 -4.35 9.01
N SER A 80 -1.50 -4.63 10.13
CA SER A 80 -0.83 -5.91 10.36
C SER A 80 -1.81 -7.07 10.49
N GLN A 81 -3.01 -6.83 11.03
CA GLN A 81 -4.08 -7.84 11.10
C GLN A 81 -4.45 -8.36 9.69
N ILE A 82 -4.68 -7.44 8.73
CA ILE A 82 -4.94 -7.80 7.33
C ILE A 82 -3.71 -8.45 6.66
N ALA A 83 -2.50 -7.98 6.97
CA ALA A 83 -1.27 -8.57 6.45
C ALA A 83 -1.09 -10.02 6.93
N THR A 84 -1.36 -10.29 8.20
CA THR A 84 -1.34 -11.64 8.80
C THR A 84 -2.39 -12.54 8.18
N ILE A 85 -3.64 -12.07 8.00
CA ILE A 85 -4.67 -12.83 7.27
C ILE A 85 -4.16 -13.26 5.89
N ALA A 86 -3.59 -12.32 5.13
CA ALA A 86 -3.04 -12.61 3.81
C ALA A 86 -1.92 -13.66 3.85
N ALA A 87 -1.06 -13.63 4.88
CA ALA A 87 0.02 -14.58 5.07
C ALA A 87 -0.52 -15.99 5.40
N SER A 88 -1.45 -16.07 6.35
CA SER A 88 -2.07 -17.32 6.79
C SER A 88 -2.86 -18.02 5.68
N LEU A 89 -3.51 -17.27 4.78
CA LEU A 89 -4.24 -17.84 3.63
C LEU A 89 -3.33 -18.61 2.65
N TYR A 90 -2.02 -18.33 2.63
CA TYR A 90 -1.04 -19.05 1.81
C TYR A 90 -0.05 -19.87 2.63
N ASN A 91 -0.27 -19.99 3.95
CA ASN A 91 0.65 -20.65 4.87
C ASN A 91 2.10 -20.14 4.72
N THR A 92 2.25 -18.82 4.70
CA THR A 92 3.56 -18.12 4.64
C THR A 92 3.71 -17.20 5.84
N ASP A 93 4.96 -16.93 6.22
CA ASP A 93 5.30 -15.97 7.28
C ASP A 93 5.41 -14.54 6.72
N THR A 94 5.14 -13.55 7.57
CA THR A 94 5.42 -12.15 7.26
C THR A 94 6.92 -11.87 7.34
N VAL A 95 7.36 -10.87 6.59
CA VAL A 95 8.75 -10.41 6.57
C VAL A 95 8.80 -8.99 7.12
N LEU A 96 9.81 -8.64 7.92
CA LEU A 96 10.00 -7.28 8.43
C LEU A 96 10.88 -6.43 7.50
N ALA A 97 10.74 -5.10 7.60
CA ALA A 97 11.45 -4.10 6.79
C ALA A 97 12.98 -4.20 6.79
N ASN A 98 13.58 -4.71 7.86
CA ASN A 98 15.03 -4.90 7.98
C ASN A 98 15.60 -6.06 7.14
N SER A 99 14.74 -6.83 6.49
CA SER A 99 15.14 -7.96 5.66
C SER A 99 15.95 -7.51 4.45
N THR A 100 16.94 -8.31 4.03
CA THR A 100 17.81 -7.97 2.90
C THR A 100 17.17 -8.34 1.56
N PHE A 101 17.61 -7.70 0.47
CA PHE A 101 17.17 -8.05 -0.88
C PHE A 101 17.41 -9.53 -1.19
N ALA A 102 18.52 -10.11 -0.71
CA ALA A 102 18.80 -11.53 -0.87
C ALA A 102 17.76 -12.41 -0.15
N SER A 103 17.38 -12.07 1.09
CA SER A 103 16.38 -12.83 1.85
C SER A 103 15.00 -12.83 1.19
N LEU A 104 14.54 -11.68 0.69
CA LEU A 104 13.25 -11.57 -0.01
C LEU A 104 13.23 -12.40 -1.30
N ARG A 105 14.33 -12.40 -2.05
CA ARG A 105 14.46 -13.25 -3.25
C ARG A 105 14.41 -14.73 -2.90
N ASN A 106 15.18 -15.15 -1.90
CA ASN A 106 15.19 -16.54 -1.48
C ASN A 106 13.81 -17.00 -1.03
N LYS A 107 13.08 -16.19 -0.25
CA LYS A 107 11.71 -16.47 0.17
C LYS A 107 10.77 -16.64 -1.03
N ILE A 108 10.76 -15.70 -1.98
CA ILE A 108 9.96 -15.81 -3.21
C ILE A 108 10.29 -17.09 -3.99
N GLN A 109 11.58 -17.45 -4.12
CA GLN A 109 11.98 -18.66 -4.84
C GLN A 109 11.50 -19.92 -4.11
N GLN A 110 11.67 -19.97 -2.79
CA GLN A 110 11.29 -21.12 -1.96
C GLN A 110 9.77 -21.31 -1.94
N GLU A 111 9.00 -20.24 -1.81
CA GLU A 111 7.55 -20.33 -1.67
C GLU A 111 6.82 -20.50 -2.99
N ARG A 112 7.45 -20.19 -4.12
CA ARG A 112 6.85 -20.34 -5.44
C ARG A 112 6.57 -21.79 -5.81
N TYR A 113 7.30 -22.77 -5.27
CA TYR A 113 7.25 -24.16 -5.75
C TYR A 113 6.88 -25.13 -4.63
N TYR A 114 6.16 -26.22 -4.96
CA TYR A 114 6.01 -27.34 -4.04
C TYR A 114 7.33 -28.14 -3.89
N ASP A 115 8.16 -28.17 -4.94
CA ASP A 115 9.55 -28.66 -4.88
C ASP A 115 10.52 -27.51 -5.18
N PRO A 116 10.99 -26.78 -4.14
CA PRO A 116 11.92 -25.67 -4.31
C PRO A 116 13.30 -26.09 -4.82
N LEU A 117 13.75 -27.31 -4.49
CA LEU A 117 15.09 -27.79 -4.86
C LEU A 117 15.19 -28.02 -6.37
N ARG A 118 14.11 -28.54 -6.97
CA ARG A 118 14.00 -28.74 -8.42
C ARG A 118 13.34 -27.57 -9.14
N SER A 119 12.76 -26.63 -8.40
CA SER A 119 11.93 -25.55 -8.94
C SER A 119 10.77 -26.08 -9.80
N GLU A 120 10.11 -27.13 -9.30
CA GLU A 120 8.98 -27.81 -9.97
C GLU A 120 7.66 -27.55 -9.25
N PHE A 121 6.57 -27.60 -10.02
CA PHE A 121 5.20 -27.42 -9.56
C PHE A 121 4.98 -26.07 -8.86
N GLU A 122 4.80 -25.02 -9.66
CA GLU A 122 4.45 -23.72 -9.11
C GLU A 122 3.16 -23.79 -8.27
N ARG A 123 3.17 -23.13 -7.11
CA ARG A 123 2.02 -22.97 -6.22
C ARG A 123 1.68 -21.50 -6.05
N ASN A 124 0.43 -21.22 -5.68
CA ASN A 124 0.05 -19.86 -5.34
C ASN A 124 0.74 -19.45 -4.04
N PHE A 125 1.28 -18.24 -4.02
CA PHE A 125 2.00 -17.68 -2.88
C PHE A 125 1.82 -16.16 -2.88
N LEU A 126 2.13 -15.55 -1.75
CA LEU A 126 2.07 -14.11 -1.58
C LEU A 126 3.24 -13.66 -0.70
N LEU A 127 3.92 -12.58 -1.08
CA LEU A 127 4.93 -11.98 -0.22
C LEU A 127 4.26 -10.95 0.69
N VAL A 128 4.27 -11.19 2.00
CA VAL A 128 3.84 -10.19 3.00
C VAL A 128 5.08 -9.51 3.57
N TRP A 129 5.19 -8.19 3.40
CA TRP A 129 6.33 -7.40 3.85
C TRP A 129 5.88 -6.18 4.66
N GLU A 130 6.17 -6.21 5.95
CA GLU A 130 5.68 -5.25 6.92
C GLU A 130 6.69 -4.15 7.26
N ASP A 131 6.13 -3.01 7.69
CA ASP A 131 6.78 -1.82 8.22
C ASP A 131 7.74 -1.10 7.26
N ILE A 132 7.36 -1.07 5.98
CA ILE A 132 8.18 -0.46 4.93
C ILE A 132 8.23 1.05 5.13
N THR A 133 9.43 1.62 5.10
CA THR A 133 9.65 3.08 5.12
C THR A 133 10.05 3.58 3.73
N PRO A 134 9.75 4.85 3.38
CA PRO A 134 10.20 5.45 2.12
C PRO A 134 11.72 5.39 1.94
N ASN A 135 12.48 5.70 3.00
CA ASN A 135 13.96 5.70 2.95
C ASN A 135 14.53 4.34 2.56
N LEU A 136 13.96 3.24 3.05
CA LEU A 136 14.36 1.89 2.67
C LEU A 136 14.30 1.67 1.16
N LEU A 137 13.29 2.22 0.48
CA LEU A 137 13.10 2.07 -0.96
C LEU A 137 13.93 3.08 -1.76
N ILE A 138 14.09 4.30 -1.25
CA ILE A 138 14.86 5.38 -1.91
C ILE A 138 16.35 5.06 -1.91
N GLU A 139 16.88 4.61 -0.77
CA GLU A 139 18.31 4.33 -0.60
C GLU A 139 18.73 2.98 -1.21
N ASN A 140 17.76 2.10 -1.53
CA ASN A 140 18.03 0.75 -2.02
C ASN A 140 17.29 0.45 -3.33
N GLU A 141 17.93 0.75 -4.46
CA GLU A 141 17.36 0.52 -5.79
C GLU A 141 17.00 -0.96 -6.04
N ASN A 142 17.78 -1.89 -5.48
CA ASN A 142 17.49 -3.31 -5.60
C ASN A 142 16.17 -3.67 -4.92
N MET A 143 15.89 -3.12 -3.73
CA MET A 143 14.59 -3.30 -3.07
C MET A 143 13.46 -2.69 -3.88
N LEU A 144 13.64 -1.47 -4.37
CA LEU A 144 12.66 -0.80 -5.23
C LEU A 144 12.37 -1.60 -6.50
N SER A 145 13.37 -2.31 -7.05
CA SER A 145 13.20 -3.14 -8.24
C SER A 145 12.16 -4.25 -8.06
N LEU A 146 11.99 -4.79 -6.84
CA LEU A 146 10.96 -5.80 -6.53
C LEU A 146 9.55 -5.26 -6.75
N PHE A 147 9.32 -3.98 -6.43
CA PHE A 147 8.05 -3.30 -6.69
C PHE A 147 7.83 -2.99 -8.16
N LYS A 148 8.92 -2.78 -8.91
CA LYS A 148 8.88 -2.51 -10.35
C LYS A 148 8.59 -3.76 -11.20
N VAL A 149 8.51 -4.95 -10.62
CA VAL A 149 8.11 -6.17 -11.33
C VAL A 149 6.59 -6.33 -11.33
N LEU A 150 5.95 -5.84 -12.39
CA LEU A 150 4.50 -5.97 -12.60
C LEU A 150 4.16 -7.16 -13.50
N ASN A 151 4.95 -7.44 -14.55
CA ASN A 151 4.63 -8.43 -15.57
C ASN A 151 5.45 -9.70 -15.42
N ARG A 152 4.80 -10.86 -15.54
CA ARG A 152 5.48 -12.17 -15.45
C ARG A 152 6.52 -12.40 -16.54
N LYS A 153 6.36 -11.78 -17.72
CA LYS A 153 7.34 -11.92 -18.81
C LYS A 153 8.69 -11.26 -18.51
N ASN A 154 8.69 -10.18 -17.72
CA ASN A 154 9.86 -9.34 -17.47
C ASN A 154 10.30 -9.43 -16.01
N SER A 155 10.01 -10.54 -15.34
CA SER A 155 10.25 -10.71 -13.91
C SER A 155 11.57 -11.37 -13.56
N ARG A 156 12.33 -11.79 -14.57
CA ARG A 156 13.64 -12.41 -14.38
C ARG A 156 14.67 -11.32 -14.08
N ILE A 157 15.31 -11.44 -12.93
CA ILE A 157 16.46 -10.64 -12.52
C ILE A 157 17.68 -11.54 -12.66
N THR A 158 18.70 -11.05 -13.36
CA THR A 158 19.95 -11.76 -13.58
C THR A 158 21.06 -11.08 -12.79
N ILE A 159 21.82 -11.84 -12.00
CA ILE A 159 23.00 -11.37 -11.28
C ILE A 159 24.21 -12.25 -11.61
N SER A 160 25.42 -11.71 -11.48
CA SER A 160 26.64 -12.52 -11.54
C SER A 160 26.62 -13.57 -10.43
N SER A 161 26.91 -14.82 -10.77
CA SER A 161 27.13 -15.85 -9.76
C SER A 161 28.54 -15.75 -9.17
N GLN A 162 28.82 -16.51 -8.11
CA GLN A 162 30.17 -16.70 -7.58
C GLN A 162 31.06 -17.54 -8.51
N THR A 163 30.45 -18.29 -9.44
CA THR A 163 31.16 -19.09 -10.45
C THR A 163 31.42 -18.23 -11.69
N PRO A 164 32.69 -17.99 -12.07
CA PRO A 164 33.01 -17.20 -13.26
C PRO A 164 32.31 -17.72 -14.51
N GLY A 165 31.68 -16.83 -15.27
CA GLY A 165 30.98 -17.17 -16.51
C GLY A 165 29.55 -17.70 -16.33
N GLN A 166 29.05 -17.84 -15.09
CA GLN A 166 27.66 -18.21 -14.83
C GLN A 166 26.88 -17.05 -14.19
N ASN A 167 25.65 -16.85 -14.66
CA ASN A 167 24.71 -15.92 -14.07
C ASN A 167 23.67 -16.68 -13.24
N MET A 168 23.32 -16.15 -12.08
CA MET A 168 22.14 -16.62 -11.34
C MET A 168 20.92 -15.88 -11.87
N MET A 169 19.88 -16.62 -12.22
CA MET A 169 18.58 -16.07 -12.58
C MET A 169 17.59 -16.27 -11.45
N PHE A 170 16.89 -15.20 -11.10
CA PHE A 170 15.85 -15.22 -10.08
C PHE A 170 14.54 -14.65 -10.64
N ASN A 171 13.40 -15.21 -10.23
CA ASN A 171 12.09 -14.72 -10.66
C ASN A 171 11.40 -13.91 -9.55
N ALA A 172 11.29 -12.60 -9.76
CA ALA A 172 10.70 -11.64 -8.81
C ALA A 172 9.17 -11.47 -8.95
N PHE A 173 8.52 -12.22 -9.85
CA PHE A 173 7.07 -12.12 -10.03
C PHE A 173 6.32 -12.69 -8.83
N ALA A 174 5.69 -11.84 -8.05
CA ALA A 174 4.96 -12.22 -6.85
C ALA A 174 3.86 -11.19 -6.58
N LEU A 175 2.72 -11.64 -6.06
CA LEU A 175 1.80 -10.77 -5.34
C LEU A 175 2.49 -10.28 -4.08
N LYS A 176 2.29 -9.01 -3.74
CA LYS A 176 2.93 -8.37 -2.61
C LYS A 176 1.87 -7.68 -1.77
N VAL A 177 1.77 -8.02 -0.50
CA VAL A 177 1.05 -7.22 0.50
C VAL A 177 2.10 -6.52 1.31
N ILE A 178 2.08 -5.20 1.28
CA ILE A 178 3.00 -4.40 2.08
C ILE A 178 2.22 -3.46 2.98
N ASN A 179 2.82 -3.05 4.08
CA ASN A 179 2.26 -2.00 4.90
C ASN A 179 3.28 -0.91 5.25
N SER A 180 2.76 0.29 5.51
CA SER A 180 3.55 1.44 5.97
C SER A 180 2.67 2.40 6.76
N ILE A 181 3.29 3.19 7.62
CA ILE A 181 2.64 4.38 8.21
C ILE A 181 2.68 5.59 7.28
N HIS A 182 3.55 5.59 6.27
CA HIS A 182 3.75 6.70 5.35
C HIS A 182 3.04 6.44 4.00
N PRO A 183 2.42 7.45 3.38
CA PRO A 183 1.87 7.30 2.02
C PRO A 183 3.00 7.32 0.98
N ILE A 184 3.65 6.19 0.73
CA ILE A 184 4.92 6.13 -0.04
C ILE A 184 4.87 6.77 -1.44
N TRP A 185 3.70 6.89 -2.07
CA TRP A 185 3.56 7.51 -3.40
C TRP A 185 3.71 9.04 -3.38
N THR A 186 3.67 9.68 -2.21
CA THR A 186 3.87 11.14 -2.09
C THR A 186 5.33 11.54 -2.25
N PHE A 187 6.25 10.59 -2.11
CA PHE A 187 7.68 10.80 -2.36
C PHE A 187 7.93 10.75 -3.87
N TRP A 188 8.54 11.79 -4.42
CA TRP A 188 8.65 11.94 -5.88
C TRP A 188 9.47 10.80 -6.52
N GLU A 189 10.48 10.27 -5.82
CA GLU A 189 11.29 9.11 -6.24
C GLU A 189 10.47 7.83 -6.36
N LEU A 190 9.40 7.74 -5.56
CA LEU A 190 8.52 6.57 -5.42
C LEU A 190 7.16 6.79 -6.08
N ASN A 191 6.90 7.96 -6.67
CA ASN A 191 5.62 8.31 -7.30
C ASN A 191 5.22 7.29 -8.38
N GLU A 192 6.22 6.72 -9.06
CA GLU A 192 6.03 5.65 -10.03
C GLU A 192 5.35 4.40 -9.46
N LEU A 193 5.39 4.19 -8.14
CA LEU A 193 4.73 3.08 -7.50
C LEU A 193 3.19 3.25 -7.50
N LYS A 194 2.66 4.48 -7.63
CA LYS A 194 1.20 4.77 -7.73
C LYS A 194 0.51 3.89 -8.75
N ARG A 195 1.11 3.68 -9.93
CA ARG A 195 0.55 2.86 -11.03
C ARG A 195 0.74 1.34 -10.85
N ARG A 196 1.29 0.89 -9.72
CA ARG A 196 1.65 -0.51 -9.45
C ARG A 196 1.01 -1.07 -8.18
N MET A 197 0.30 -0.22 -7.43
CA MET A 197 -0.26 -0.58 -6.15
C MET A 197 -1.77 -0.33 -6.08
N PHE A 198 -2.44 -1.13 -5.28
CA PHE A 198 -3.77 -0.88 -4.74
C PHE A 198 -3.59 -0.30 -3.34
N PRO A 199 -3.59 1.03 -3.17
CA PRO A 199 -3.48 1.62 -1.84
C PRO A 199 -4.79 1.44 -1.08
N ILE A 200 -4.71 0.80 0.08
CA ILE A 200 -5.82 0.64 1.01
C ILE A 200 -5.59 1.59 2.17
N TRP A 201 -6.52 2.52 2.34
CA TRP A 201 -6.46 3.52 3.38
C TRP A 201 -6.99 3.00 4.69
N PHE A 202 -6.15 3.03 5.71
CA PHE A 202 -6.51 2.78 7.10
C PHE A 202 -6.51 4.08 7.88
N LYS A 203 -7.54 4.28 8.69
CA LYS A 203 -7.70 5.47 9.52
C LYS A 203 -8.10 5.04 10.93
N LYS A 204 -7.78 5.83 11.94
CA LYS A 204 -8.31 5.56 13.29
C LYS A 204 -9.79 5.88 13.29
N ARG A 205 -10.62 5.07 13.97
CA ARG A 205 -12.06 5.30 14.06
C ARG A 205 -12.42 6.73 14.51
N GLN A 206 -11.65 7.28 15.44
CA GLN A 206 -11.84 8.62 16.00
C GLN A 206 -11.67 9.75 14.97
N SER A 207 -10.91 9.53 13.90
CA SER A 207 -10.71 10.52 12.84
C SER A 207 -11.61 10.28 11.62
N MET A 208 -12.41 9.20 11.60
CA MET A 208 -13.36 8.93 10.53
C MET A 208 -14.62 9.79 10.65
N THR A 209 -15.11 10.30 9.53
CA THR A 209 -16.47 10.86 9.44
C THR A 209 -17.52 9.74 9.48
N SER A 210 -18.78 10.10 9.74
CA SER A 210 -19.90 9.14 9.69
C SER A 210 -20.05 8.50 8.31
N GLU A 211 -19.76 9.24 7.24
CA GLU A 211 -19.78 8.73 5.88
C GLU A 211 -18.66 7.71 5.64
N GLU A 212 -17.43 8.03 6.07
CA GLU A 212 -16.29 7.12 5.97
C GLU A 212 -16.53 5.83 6.76
N TYR A 213 -17.15 5.90 7.94
CA TYR A 213 -17.39 4.72 8.77
C TYR A 213 -18.55 3.83 8.29
N LYS A 214 -19.45 4.34 7.46
CA LYS A 214 -20.67 3.63 7.04
C LYS A 214 -20.35 2.32 6.32
N GLY A 215 -20.97 1.23 6.76
CA GLY A 215 -20.82 -0.11 6.19
C GLY A 215 -19.81 -1.00 6.93
N ASN A 216 -19.17 -0.50 8.00
CA ASN A 216 -18.40 -1.38 8.90
C ASN A 216 -19.39 -2.26 9.67
N GLY A 217 -19.10 -3.56 9.72
CA GLY A 217 -19.98 -4.57 10.32
C GLY A 217 -19.74 -4.79 11.82
N PHE A 218 -18.66 -4.23 12.36
CA PHE A 218 -18.21 -4.43 13.74
C PHE A 218 -17.81 -3.09 14.37
N GLU A 219 -18.12 -2.94 15.66
CA GLU A 219 -17.57 -1.89 16.50
C GLU A 219 -16.14 -2.22 16.95
N LEU A 220 -15.38 -1.19 17.37
CA LEU A 220 -13.98 -1.38 17.79
C LEU A 220 -13.80 -2.43 18.90
N THR A 221 -14.75 -2.50 19.82
CA THR A 221 -14.74 -3.45 20.95
C THR A 221 -15.09 -4.88 20.56
N GLU A 222 -15.61 -5.07 19.35
CA GLU A 222 -16.04 -6.37 18.82
C GLU A 222 -15.00 -6.95 17.85
N LEU A 223 -13.93 -6.20 17.56
CA LEU A 223 -12.86 -6.68 16.70
C LEU A 223 -12.14 -7.86 17.36
N SER A 224 -11.94 -8.90 16.58
CA SER A 224 -11.18 -10.09 16.98
C SER A 224 -9.70 -9.86 16.65
N ASP A 225 -8.81 -10.31 17.53
CA ASP A 225 -7.39 -10.42 17.19
C ASP A 225 -7.20 -11.62 16.24
N ILE A 226 -6.38 -11.45 15.21
CA ILE A 226 -6.12 -12.53 14.24
C ILE A 226 -5.47 -13.74 14.91
N GLU A 227 -4.71 -13.55 15.99
CA GLU A 227 -4.08 -14.64 16.74
C GLU A 227 -5.13 -15.58 17.38
N ASP A 228 -6.35 -15.07 17.61
CA ASP A 228 -7.45 -15.84 18.20
C ASP A 228 -8.29 -16.58 17.15
N ILE A 229 -8.06 -16.33 15.85
CA ILE A 229 -8.81 -16.93 14.74
C ILE A 229 -7.96 -18.00 14.04
N ASN A 230 -8.39 -19.26 14.10
CA ASN A 230 -7.75 -20.33 13.34
C ASN A 230 -8.04 -20.20 11.84
N LEU A 231 -7.10 -19.81 10.98
CA LEU A 231 -7.36 -19.69 9.53
C LEU A 231 -7.15 -20.98 8.72
N GLY A 232 -6.89 -22.13 9.35
CA GLY A 232 -6.49 -23.37 8.67
C GLY A 232 -7.56 -23.92 7.72
N LYS A 233 -8.84 -23.93 8.14
CA LYS A 233 -9.95 -24.43 7.29
C LYS A 233 -10.15 -23.52 6.06
N ILE A 234 -10.12 -22.19 6.23
CA ILE A 234 -10.35 -21.24 5.13
C ILE A 234 -9.17 -21.17 4.16
N SER A 235 -7.94 -21.24 4.68
CA SER A 235 -6.70 -21.40 3.89
C SER A 235 -6.76 -22.64 3.00
N SER A 236 -7.10 -23.80 3.59
CA SER A 236 -7.27 -25.06 2.86
C SER A 236 -8.36 -24.96 1.79
N ARG A 237 -9.48 -24.28 2.09
CA ARG A 237 -10.58 -24.08 1.14
C ARG A 237 -10.17 -23.20 -0.05
N LEU A 238 -9.40 -22.12 0.19
CA LEU A 238 -8.84 -21.28 -0.88
C LEU A 238 -7.87 -22.07 -1.76
N GLU A 239 -7.01 -22.89 -1.15
CA GLU A 239 -6.10 -23.75 -1.90
C GLU A 239 -6.86 -24.75 -2.78
N MET A 240 -7.85 -25.45 -2.22
CA MET A 240 -8.71 -26.38 -2.97
C MET A 240 -9.46 -25.68 -4.10
N PHE A 241 -9.97 -24.46 -3.85
CA PHE A 241 -10.66 -23.66 -4.86
C PHE A 241 -9.79 -23.43 -6.10
N TRP A 242 -8.50 -23.09 -5.93
CA TRP A 242 -7.58 -22.86 -7.03
C TRP A 242 -6.89 -24.13 -7.56
N ARG A 243 -6.91 -25.24 -6.83
CA ARG A 243 -6.48 -26.55 -7.35
C ARG A 243 -7.51 -27.16 -8.30
N ASP A 244 -8.78 -26.74 -8.24
CA ASP A 244 -9.81 -27.19 -9.18
C ASP A 244 -9.56 -26.66 -10.60
N ILE A 245 -9.34 -27.59 -11.53
CA ILE A 245 -9.09 -27.31 -12.95
C ILE A 245 -10.25 -26.55 -13.63
N ASN A 246 -11.48 -26.74 -13.16
CA ASN A 246 -12.64 -26.03 -13.67
C ASN A 246 -12.58 -24.56 -13.28
N ASN A 247 -12.21 -24.24 -12.04
CA ASN A 247 -12.03 -22.87 -11.58
C ASN A 247 -10.87 -22.19 -12.31
N CYS A 248 -9.75 -22.88 -12.51
CA CYS A 248 -8.63 -22.40 -13.32
C CYS A 248 -9.04 -22.08 -14.76
N THR A 249 -9.80 -22.97 -15.39
CA THR A 249 -10.30 -22.80 -16.75
C THR A 249 -11.29 -21.64 -16.84
N ASN A 250 -12.19 -21.52 -15.87
CA ASN A 250 -13.16 -20.43 -15.78
C ASN A 250 -12.47 -19.10 -15.54
N TYR A 251 -11.46 -19.03 -14.67
CA TYR A 251 -10.62 -17.85 -14.49
C TYR A 251 -9.99 -17.39 -15.81
N ALA A 252 -9.39 -18.31 -16.56
CA ALA A 252 -8.78 -18.00 -17.85
C ALA A 252 -9.82 -17.49 -18.87
N LYS A 253 -11.02 -18.07 -18.92
CA LYS A 253 -12.13 -17.61 -19.76
C LYS A 253 -12.61 -16.21 -19.35
N THR A 254 -12.85 -15.99 -18.06
CA THR A 254 -13.26 -14.71 -17.47
C THR A 254 -12.26 -13.62 -17.82
N LYS A 255 -10.96 -13.88 -17.63
CA LYS A 255 -9.87 -12.97 -18.00
C LYS A 255 -9.87 -12.65 -19.49
N ARG A 256 -10.00 -13.64 -20.37
CA ARG A 256 -10.08 -13.42 -21.84
C ARG A 256 -11.28 -12.55 -22.23
N THR A 257 -12.44 -12.76 -21.60
CA THR A 257 -13.61 -11.91 -21.80
C THR A 257 -13.35 -10.48 -21.31
N MET A 258 -12.71 -10.33 -20.15
CA MET A 258 -12.32 -9.01 -19.63
C MET A 258 -11.31 -8.28 -20.51
N GLN A 259 -10.42 -8.98 -21.24
CA GLN A 259 -9.49 -8.33 -22.16
C GLN A 259 -10.21 -7.59 -23.30
N LYS A 260 -11.39 -8.07 -23.72
CA LYS A 260 -12.23 -7.41 -24.73
C LYS A 260 -12.90 -6.13 -24.23
N LYS A 261 -13.08 -6.02 -22.91
CA LYS A 261 -13.69 -4.85 -22.23
C LYS A 261 -12.63 -3.96 -21.58
N LYS A 262 -11.54 -3.66 -22.29
CA LYS A 262 -10.40 -2.91 -21.72
C LYS A 262 -10.76 -1.47 -21.37
N GLN A 263 -11.52 -0.80 -22.23
CA GLN A 263 -11.90 0.61 -22.11
C GLN A 263 -12.83 0.90 -20.93
N ASP A 264 -13.56 -0.11 -20.47
CA ASP A 264 -14.54 0.02 -19.37
C ASP A 264 -13.88 -0.02 -17.97
N LYS A 265 -12.54 -0.08 -17.89
CA LYS A 265 -11.79 -0.33 -16.64
C LYS A 265 -10.76 0.75 -16.38
N ILE A 266 -10.87 1.38 -15.21
CA ILE A 266 -9.83 2.25 -14.68
C ILE A 266 -8.63 1.38 -14.26
N ASN A 267 -7.40 1.82 -14.55
CA ASN A 267 -6.16 1.11 -14.22
C ASN A 267 -6.16 -0.37 -14.66
N TYR A 268 -6.67 -0.64 -15.87
CA TYR A 268 -6.85 -1.98 -16.45
C TYR A 268 -5.68 -2.94 -16.24
N ARG A 269 -4.44 -2.49 -16.50
CA ARG A 269 -3.26 -3.36 -16.45
C ARG A 269 -2.99 -3.91 -15.05
N LEU A 270 -3.23 -3.10 -14.02
CA LEU A 270 -3.04 -3.50 -12.64
C LEU A 270 -4.23 -4.34 -12.14
N SER A 271 -5.44 -4.03 -12.64
CA SER A 271 -6.69 -4.54 -12.11
C SER A 271 -7.18 -5.85 -12.73
N ILE A 272 -6.84 -6.15 -13.98
CA ILE A 272 -7.52 -7.22 -14.74
C ILE A 272 -7.53 -8.58 -14.03
N ASP A 273 -6.38 -9.01 -13.50
CA ASP A 273 -6.25 -10.30 -12.85
C ASP A 273 -7.03 -10.32 -11.51
N VAL A 274 -6.99 -9.22 -10.74
CA VAL A 274 -7.71 -9.11 -9.46
C VAL A 274 -9.23 -9.01 -9.68
N ILE A 275 -9.70 -8.32 -10.72
CA ILE A 275 -11.12 -8.27 -11.09
C ILE A 275 -11.60 -9.67 -11.51
N ALA A 276 -10.77 -10.44 -12.22
CA ALA A 276 -11.10 -11.82 -12.57
C ALA A 276 -11.23 -12.70 -11.32
N THR A 277 -10.33 -12.54 -10.34
CA THR A 277 -10.44 -13.18 -9.03
C THR A 277 -11.75 -12.81 -8.33
N HIS A 278 -12.07 -11.52 -8.25
CA HIS A 278 -13.31 -11.02 -7.64
C HIS A 278 -14.55 -11.71 -8.22
N SER A 279 -14.68 -11.73 -9.55
CA SER A 279 -15.81 -12.39 -10.22
C SER A 279 -15.94 -13.87 -9.84
N MET A 280 -14.82 -14.57 -9.69
CA MET A 280 -14.79 -16.00 -9.36
C MET A 280 -15.15 -16.26 -7.89
N ILE A 281 -14.51 -15.57 -6.95
CA ILE A 281 -14.68 -15.86 -5.50
C ILE A 281 -16.02 -15.35 -4.96
N TYR A 282 -16.57 -14.27 -5.53
CA TYR A 282 -17.90 -13.76 -5.20
C TYR A 282 -19.02 -14.34 -6.09
N LYS A 283 -18.68 -15.19 -7.07
CA LYS A 283 -19.61 -15.73 -8.08
C LYS A 283 -20.49 -14.64 -8.73
N THR A 284 -19.95 -13.44 -8.91
CA THR A 284 -20.68 -12.29 -9.46
C THR A 284 -20.31 -12.07 -10.93
N SER A 285 -21.15 -11.32 -11.64
CA SER A 285 -20.93 -11.04 -13.06
C SER A 285 -19.65 -10.24 -13.28
N ILE A 286 -19.10 -10.36 -14.49
CA ILE A 286 -17.93 -9.58 -14.93
C ILE A 286 -18.22 -8.08 -14.81
N ASP A 287 -19.43 -7.64 -15.19
CA ASP A 287 -19.80 -6.23 -15.19
C ASP A 287 -19.96 -5.68 -13.77
N ASN A 288 -20.48 -6.47 -12.84
CA ASN A 288 -20.52 -6.08 -11.43
C ASN A 288 -19.11 -5.99 -10.82
N SER A 289 -18.21 -6.92 -11.18
CA SER A 289 -16.81 -6.88 -10.74
C SER A 289 -16.07 -5.66 -11.29
N ILE A 290 -16.33 -5.28 -12.55
CA ILE A 290 -15.77 -4.06 -13.15
C ILE A 290 -16.27 -2.82 -12.41
N LYS A 291 -17.58 -2.73 -12.14
CA LYS A 291 -18.18 -1.62 -11.39
C LYS A 291 -17.57 -1.48 -10.00
N ALA A 292 -17.38 -2.57 -9.27
CA ALA A 292 -16.77 -2.56 -7.94
C ALA A 292 -15.35 -1.96 -7.97
N PHE A 293 -14.52 -2.39 -8.92
CA PHE A 293 -13.14 -1.89 -9.05
C PHE A 293 -13.06 -0.47 -9.61
N ASN A 294 -13.96 -0.05 -10.50
CA ASN A 294 -14.01 1.34 -10.95
C ASN A 294 -14.39 2.27 -9.79
N ARG A 295 -15.39 1.89 -8.99
CA ARG A 295 -15.77 2.64 -7.78
C ARG A 295 -14.60 2.75 -6.79
N TYR A 296 -13.82 1.69 -6.64
CA TYR A 296 -12.58 1.74 -5.86
C TYR A 296 -11.56 2.72 -6.44
N TRP A 297 -11.33 2.71 -7.76
CA TRP A 297 -10.37 3.63 -8.36
C TRP A 297 -10.81 5.08 -8.35
N GLU A 298 -12.11 5.35 -8.46
CA GLU A 298 -12.70 6.67 -8.23
C GLU A 298 -12.40 7.14 -6.80
N LEU A 299 -12.67 6.30 -5.79
CA LEU A 299 -12.30 6.59 -4.40
C LEU A 299 -10.79 6.83 -4.25
N ALA A 300 -9.96 6.00 -4.89
CA ALA A 300 -8.51 6.12 -4.79
C ALA A 300 -8.00 7.43 -5.38
N GLU A 301 -8.47 7.85 -6.54
CA GLU A 301 -8.08 9.12 -7.15
C GLU A 301 -8.63 10.33 -6.39
N ASP A 302 -9.86 10.26 -5.86
CA ASP A 302 -10.51 11.41 -5.21
C ASP A 302 -10.11 11.61 -3.75
N LYS A 303 -9.72 10.54 -3.04
CA LYS A 303 -9.49 10.58 -1.59
C LYS A 303 -8.11 10.06 -1.16
N ILE A 304 -7.56 9.06 -1.84
CA ILE A 304 -6.32 8.39 -1.39
C ILE A 304 -5.10 9.06 -2.00
N PHE A 305 -5.09 9.26 -3.31
CA PHE A 305 -3.95 9.84 -4.02
C PHE A 305 -3.88 11.37 -3.93
N THR A 306 -4.92 12.02 -3.42
CA THR A 306 -4.91 13.45 -3.08
C THR A 306 -4.20 13.74 -1.76
N VAL A 307 -3.85 12.70 -0.98
CA VAL A 307 -3.12 12.87 0.27
C VAL A 307 -1.74 13.44 -0.05
N SER A 308 -1.49 14.65 0.46
CA SER A 308 -0.18 15.27 0.45
C SER A 308 0.66 14.76 1.62
N SER A 309 1.97 14.64 1.42
CA SER A 309 2.91 14.26 2.48
C SER A 309 2.83 15.21 3.67
N GLY A 310 3.23 14.79 4.87
CA GLY A 310 3.32 15.69 6.03
C GLY A 310 4.22 16.89 5.77
N THR A 311 5.27 16.71 4.96
CA THR A 311 6.12 17.80 4.47
C THR A 311 5.36 18.78 3.58
N GLU A 312 4.52 18.29 2.67
CA GLU A 312 3.68 19.14 1.82
C GLU A 312 2.61 19.88 2.62
N GLN A 313 1.95 19.21 3.56
CA GLN A 313 0.96 19.85 4.44
C GLN A 313 1.61 20.93 5.31
N PHE A 314 2.78 20.65 5.85
CA PHE A 314 3.58 21.63 6.58
C PHE A 314 3.94 22.82 5.69
N LEU A 315 4.42 22.57 4.47
CA LEU A 315 4.77 23.61 3.51
C LEU A 315 3.57 24.47 3.13
N ASP A 316 2.43 23.85 2.86
CA ASP A 316 1.19 24.56 2.53
C ASP A 316 0.76 25.45 3.70
N SER A 317 0.74 24.91 4.92
CA SER A 317 0.44 25.67 6.14
C SER A 317 1.42 26.83 6.35
N PHE A 318 2.72 26.58 6.15
CA PHE A 318 3.76 27.61 6.32
C PHE A 318 3.62 28.72 5.28
N ILE A 319 3.37 28.39 4.01
CA ILE A 319 3.18 29.37 2.94
C ILE A 319 1.94 30.21 3.21
N THR A 320 0.80 29.58 3.53
CA THR A 320 -0.44 30.29 3.86
C THR A 320 -0.25 31.24 5.05
N GLN A 321 0.37 30.76 6.14
CA GLN A 321 0.60 31.58 7.32
C GLN A 321 1.60 32.72 7.06
N SER A 322 2.61 32.49 6.23
CA SER A 322 3.56 33.52 5.80
C SER A 322 2.88 34.62 4.99
N ILE A 323 2.01 34.24 4.04
CA ILE A 323 1.21 35.16 3.24
C ILE A 323 0.30 36.00 4.15
N GLU A 324 -0.46 35.36 5.04
CA GLU A 324 -1.37 36.06 5.97
C GLU A 324 -0.64 37.05 6.88
N ASN A 325 0.52 36.66 7.43
CA ASN A 325 1.31 37.52 8.29
C ASN A 325 1.85 38.74 7.53
N LYS A 326 2.32 38.55 6.29
CA LYS A 326 2.78 39.66 5.43
C LYS A 326 1.64 40.59 5.03
N THR A 327 0.46 40.06 4.71
CA THR A 327 -0.72 40.88 4.43
C THR A 327 -1.07 41.76 5.63
N LYS A 328 -1.11 41.18 6.84
CA LYS A 328 -1.40 41.93 8.08
C LYS A 328 -0.34 42.99 8.37
N GLN A 329 0.96 42.68 8.17
CA GLN A 329 2.04 43.64 8.34
C GLN A 329 1.94 44.81 7.36
N ASN A 330 1.68 44.53 6.08
CA ASN A 330 1.50 45.56 5.07
C ASN A 330 0.30 46.46 5.39
N GLU A 331 -0.83 45.91 5.84
CA GLU A 331 -1.99 46.69 6.28
C GLU A 331 -1.64 47.61 7.47
N GLN A 332 -0.84 47.14 8.42
CA GLN A 332 -0.37 47.95 9.55
C GLN A 332 0.59 49.06 9.10
N ALA A 333 1.53 48.76 8.20
CA ALA A 333 2.46 49.72 7.63
C ALA A 333 1.74 50.84 6.86
N ILE A 334 0.70 50.48 6.09
CA ILE A 334 -0.17 51.45 5.40
C ILE A 334 -0.88 52.35 6.42
N LYS A 335 -1.48 51.76 7.47
CA LYS A 335 -2.14 52.53 8.54
C LYS A 335 -1.19 53.44 9.31
N ALA A 336 0.07 53.03 9.47
CA ALA A 336 1.11 53.79 10.15
C ALA A 336 1.78 54.86 9.26
N GLY A 337 1.49 54.88 7.95
CA GLY A 337 2.09 55.83 7.01
C GLY A 337 3.53 55.50 6.62
N CYS A 338 3.95 54.23 6.71
CA CYS A 338 5.29 53.74 6.38
C CYS A 338 5.27 52.84 5.13
N PRO A 339 5.00 53.37 3.92
CA PRO A 339 4.92 52.58 2.69
C PRO A 339 6.24 51.88 2.32
N GLU A 340 7.37 52.37 2.82
CA GLU A 340 8.69 51.77 2.64
C GLU A 340 8.86 50.40 3.32
N LEU A 341 7.97 50.05 4.27
CA LEU A 341 7.97 48.76 4.97
C LEU A 341 7.10 47.70 4.28
N ILE A 342 6.47 48.01 3.15
CA ILE A 342 5.60 47.07 2.43
C ILE A 342 6.46 46.01 1.74
N GLU A 343 6.19 44.74 2.04
CA GLU A 343 6.84 43.60 1.39
C GLU A 343 5.96 42.96 0.32
N ALA A 344 6.58 42.27 -0.65
CA ALA A 344 5.87 41.39 -1.57
C ALA A 344 5.24 40.23 -0.79
N VAL A 345 3.90 40.19 -0.76
CA VAL A 345 3.11 39.25 0.05
C VAL A 345 3.37 37.80 -0.34
N THR A 346 3.60 37.54 -1.63
CA THR A 346 3.78 36.19 -2.18
C THR A 346 5.20 35.66 -1.99
N ASP A 347 6.19 36.48 -1.65
CA ASP A 347 7.58 36.05 -1.57
C ASP A 347 7.85 35.30 -0.25
N ILE A 348 8.58 34.19 -0.30
CA ILE A 348 8.93 33.39 0.87
C ILE A 348 10.44 33.45 1.14
N ASP A 349 10.83 33.76 2.38
CA ASP A 349 12.24 33.79 2.80
C ASP A 349 12.77 32.34 3.00
N PRO A 350 13.77 31.90 2.22
CA PRO A 350 14.36 30.57 2.35
C PRO A 350 14.97 30.30 3.73
N LYS A 351 15.47 31.32 4.44
CA LYS A 351 16.02 31.16 5.79
C LYS A 351 14.93 30.85 6.81
N MET A 352 13.82 31.59 6.75
CA MET A 352 12.65 31.35 7.62
C MET A 352 12.07 29.98 7.36
N LEU A 353 11.94 29.60 6.08
CA LEU A 353 11.50 28.26 5.70
C LEU A 353 12.43 27.16 6.22
N LYS A 354 13.75 27.35 6.12
CA LYS A 354 14.73 26.40 6.64
C LYS A 354 14.60 26.22 8.15
N ILE A 355 14.50 27.32 8.90
CA ILE A 355 14.33 27.30 10.37
C ILE A 355 13.04 26.55 10.73
N ALA A 356 11.93 26.87 10.05
CA ALA A 356 10.64 26.25 10.31
C ALA A 356 10.65 24.74 10.05
N ILE A 357 11.33 24.29 8.99
CA ILE A 357 11.54 22.86 8.69
C ILE A 357 12.40 22.19 9.77
N GLU A 358 13.48 22.84 10.23
CA GLU A 358 14.31 22.31 11.32
C GLU A 358 13.54 22.20 12.63
N THR A 359 12.67 23.17 12.94
CA THR A 359 11.77 23.13 14.10
C THR A 359 10.74 22.01 13.96
N ALA A 360 10.01 21.95 12.85
CA ALA A 360 9.01 20.91 12.59
C ALA A 360 9.60 19.50 12.61
N LYS A 361 10.86 19.36 12.18
CA LYS A 361 11.63 18.12 12.31
C LYS A 361 11.89 17.75 13.78
N ASN A 362 12.34 18.70 14.59
CA ASN A 362 12.63 18.47 16.01
C ASN A 362 11.35 18.15 16.80
N ASP A 363 10.23 18.73 16.39
CA ASP A 363 8.91 18.52 16.98
C ASP A 363 8.19 17.25 16.46
N GLY A 364 8.80 16.54 15.50
CA GLY A 364 8.28 15.27 14.96
C GLY A 364 7.12 15.42 13.98
N TYR A 365 6.88 16.61 13.42
CA TYR A 365 5.81 16.88 12.45
C TYR A 365 6.12 16.42 11.01
N LEU A 366 7.38 16.10 10.69
CA LEU A 366 7.81 15.75 9.33
C LEU A 366 8.04 14.24 9.17
N ASP A 367 7.56 13.69 8.05
CA ASP A 367 7.63 12.26 7.72
C ASP A 367 9.06 11.75 7.44
N SER A 368 9.98 12.64 7.08
CA SER A 368 11.35 12.31 6.70
C SER A 368 12.33 13.48 6.91
N ARG A 369 13.62 13.22 6.69
CA ARG A 369 14.61 14.31 6.54
C ARG A 369 14.38 15.00 5.19
N VAL A 370 13.68 16.12 5.19
CA VAL A 370 13.47 16.95 3.98
C VAL A 370 14.83 17.40 3.43
N THR A 371 15.17 16.95 2.22
CA THR A 371 16.40 17.36 1.56
C THR A 371 16.24 18.71 0.86
N VAL A 372 17.35 19.40 0.57
CA VAL A 372 17.31 20.68 -0.19
C VAL A 372 16.70 20.49 -1.58
N ASN A 373 16.96 19.37 -2.24
CA ASN A 373 16.41 19.06 -3.56
C ASN A 373 14.90 18.80 -3.49
N GLU A 374 14.45 18.03 -2.50
CA GLU A 374 13.02 17.78 -2.27
C GLU A 374 12.27 19.09 -1.99
N LEU A 375 12.78 19.93 -1.09
CA LEU A 375 12.22 21.24 -0.81
C LEU A 375 12.15 22.13 -2.06
N THR A 376 13.21 22.13 -2.86
CA THR A 376 13.27 22.89 -4.11
C THR A 376 12.20 22.45 -5.10
N ASN A 377 11.99 21.14 -5.23
CA ASN A 377 10.97 20.59 -6.13
C ASN A 377 9.56 20.88 -5.61
N LEU A 378 9.32 20.75 -4.30
CA LEU A 378 8.04 21.04 -3.66
C LEU A 378 7.64 22.52 -3.81
N MET A 379 8.61 23.44 -3.71
CA MET A 379 8.40 24.86 -3.98
C MET A 379 8.10 25.12 -5.46
N LYS A 380 8.87 24.52 -6.39
CA LYS A 380 8.63 24.64 -7.84
C LYS A 380 7.24 24.14 -8.26
N ASN A 381 6.78 23.03 -7.70
CA ASN A 381 5.44 22.49 -7.97
C ASN A 381 4.32 23.45 -7.51
N ARG A 382 4.61 24.34 -6.56
CA ARG A 382 3.70 25.40 -6.08
C ARG A 382 3.88 26.72 -6.83
N GLY A 383 4.61 26.71 -7.94
CA GLY A 383 4.86 27.89 -8.77
C GLY A 383 5.97 28.79 -8.25
N TYR A 384 6.79 28.36 -7.30
CA TYR A 384 7.89 29.17 -6.77
C TYR A 384 9.22 28.89 -7.46
N ASN A 385 9.97 29.94 -7.77
CA ASN A 385 11.37 29.83 -8.17
C ASN A 385 12.28 30.61 -7.22
N MET A 386 13.45 30.04 -6.98
CA MET A 386 14.50 30.72 -6.23
C MET A 386 15.13 31.77 -7.12
N ILE A 387 15.09 33.03 -6.68
CA ILE A 387 15.75 34.16 -7.34
C ILE A 387 16.66 34.88 -6.35
N ASN A 388 17.65 35.59 -6.87
CA ASN A 388 18.46 36.50 -6.06
C ASN A 388 18.02 37.94 -6.35
N VAL A 389 17.56 38.65 -5.31
CA VAL A 389 17.19 40.07 -5.38
C VAL A 389 18.07 40.82 -4.39
N ASN A 390 18.89 41.74 -4.89
CA ASN A 390 19.76 42.60 -4.08
C ASN A 390 20.66 41.81 -3.09
N GLY A 391 21.19 40.66 -3.51
CA GLY A 391 22.05 39.80 -2.68
C GLY A 391 21.30 38.90 -1.69
N LYS A 392 19.96 38.95 -1.66
CA LYS A 392 19.11 38.05 -0.88
C LYS A 392 18.45 37.01 -1.78
N ASN A 393 18.53 35.75 -1.40
CA ASN A 393 17.78 34.67 -2.06
C ASN A 393 16.33 34.69 -1.58
N LEU A 394 15.38 34.60 -2.50
CA LEU A 394 13.95 34.59 -2.24
C LEU A 394 13.26 33.54 -3.10
N TRP A 395 12.27 32.85 -2.52
CA TRP A 395 11.31 32.09 -3.30
C TRP A 395 10.24 33.04 -3.80
N LYS A 396 10.25 33.34 -5.10
CA LYS A 396 9.26 34.20 -5.74
C LYS A 396 8.22 33.36 -6.46
N GLN A 397 6.95 33.65 -6.22
CA GLN A 397 5.85 33.02 -6.94
C GLN A 397 5.85 33.53 -8.38
N ILE A 398 5.88 32.61 -9.33
CA ILE A 398 5.73 32.88 -10.74
C ILE A 398 4.26 32.64 -11.07
N THR A 399 3.57 33.71 -11.47
CA THR A 399 2.23 33.67 -12.07
C THR A 399 2.22 32.98 -13.42
#